data_AF-W2UFY3-F1
#
_entry.id   AF-W2UFY3-F1
#
_cell.length_a   1.000
_cell.length_b   1.000
_cell.length_c   1.000
_cell.angle_alpha   90.00
_cell.angle_beta   90.00
_cell.angle_gamma   90.00
#
_symmetry.space_group_name_H-M   'P 1'
#
loop_
_entity.id
_entity.type
_entity.pdbx_description
1 polymer ?
#
loop_
_entity_poly.entity_id
_entity_poly.type
_entity_poly.pdbx_seq_one_letter_code
_entity_poly.pdbx_strand_id
1 'polypeptide(L)'
;MAVIIREGEFYRYFDLVMELWPHQLTLDVGSQDAFNTLSESCLKSTFMRIHADLYANVEDWDLQVGAAITKAIYKFLCLKSDPNFGTKLSRHCVDKKAVMNIMDQYPAWSVVREKAY
;
A
#
# COMPACT_ATOMS: atom_id res chain seq x y z
N MET A 1 -10.51 12.99 14.62
CA MET A 1 -11.59 12.92 13.61
C MET A 1 -11.04 12.15 12.44
N ALA A 2 -11.65 11.02 12.07
CA ALA A 2 -11.15 10.22 10.95
C ALA A 2 -11.49 10.92 9.63
N VAL A 3 -10.56 10.87 8.69
CA VAL A 3 -10.79 11.28 7.31
C VAL A 3 -11.66 10.22 6.64
N ILE A 4 -12.78 10.67 6.07
CA ILE A 4 -13.76 9.79 5.42
C ILE A 4 -13.56 9.88 3.91
N ILE A 5 -13.36 8.72 3.28
CA ILE A 5 -13.30 8.59 1.81
C ILE A 5 -14.38 7.63 1.34
N ARG A 6 -14.99 7.91 0.18
CA ARG A 6 -15.98 7.00 -0.42
C ARG A 6 -15.30 5.83 -1.10
N GLU A 7 -15.95 4.66 -1.15
CA GLU A 7 -15.40 3.47 -1.83
C GLU A 7 -15.00 3.73 -3.29
N GLY A 8 -15.84 4.42 -4.07
CA GLY A 8 -15.51 4.78 -5.45
C GLY A 8 -14.29 5.70 -5.57
N GLU A 9 -14.10 6.62 -4.63
CA GLU A 9 -12.92 7.48 -4.57
C GLU A 9 -11.68 6.66 -4.19
N PHE A 10 -11.80 5.80 -3.18
CA PHE A 10 -10.73 4.87 -2.79
C PHE A 10 -10.24 4.04 -3.98
N TYR A 11 -11.16 3.46 -4.79
CA TYR A 11 -10.75 2.69 -5.96
C TYR A 11 -10.02 3.52 -7.01
N ARG A 12 -10.43 4.77 -7.25
CA ARG A 12 -9.72 5.67 -8.16
C ARG A 12 -8.29 5.94 -7.68
N TYR A 13 -8.10 6.31 -6.41
CA TYR A 13 -6.77 6.55 -5.88
C TYR A 13 -5.92 5.28 -5.80
N PHE A 14 -6.55 4.14 -5.50
CA PHE A 14 -5.87 2.86 -5.51
C PHE A 14 -5.28 2.56 -6.89
N ASP A 15 -6.06 2.73 -7.96
CA ASP A 15 -5.58 2.47 -9.31
C ASP A 15 -4.42 3.39 -9.69
N LEU A 16 -4.52 4.69 -9.36
CA LEU A 16 -3.44 5.65 -9.56
C LEU A 16 -2.16 5.28 -8.79
N VAL A 17 -2.29 4.92 -7.51
CA VAL A 17 -1.14 4.49 -6.70
C VAL A 17 -0.53 3.21 -7.28
N MET A 18 -1.34 2.24 -7.70
CA MET A 18 -0.86 0.98 -8.27
C MET A 18 -0.08 1.16 -9.58
N GLU A 19 -0.31 2.25 -10.32
CA GLU A 19 0.51 2.58 -11.50
C GLU A 19 1.97 2.90 -11.12
N LEU A 20 2.20 3.48 -9.93
CA LEU A 20 3.53 3.77 -9.39
C LEU A 20 4.26 2.50 -8.91
N TRP A 21 3.52 1.44 -8.59
CA TRP A 21 4.11 0.16 -8.20
C TRP A 21 4.67 -0.59 -9.42
N PRO A 22 5.86 -1.21 -9.29
CA PRO A 22 6.46 -1.96 -10.39
C PRO A 22 5.59 -3.16 -10.76
N HIS A 23 5.56 -3.52 -12.05
CA HIS A 23 4.76 -4.63 -12.55
C HIS A 23 5.05 -5.97 -11.88
N GLN A 24 6.31 -6.18 -11.48
CA GLN A 24 6.76 -7.32 -10.69
C GLN A 24 7.22 -6.83 -9.32
N LEU A 25 6.65 -7.44 -8.28
CA LEU A 25 6.94 -7.20 -6.88
C LEU A 25 7.73 -8.38 -6.34
N THR A 26 8.93 -8.11 -5.82
CA THR A 26 9.68 -9.11 -5.07
C THR A 26 9.19 -9.08 -3.62
N LEU A 27 8.70 -10.22 -3.12
CA LEU A 27 8.26 -10.38 -1.75
C LEU A 27 9.44 -10.78 -0.87
N ASP A 28 10.25 -9.81 -0.46
CA ASP A 28 11.40 -10.01 0.41
C ASP A 28 11.21 -9.23 1.72
N VAL A 29 10.49 -9.81 2.68
CA VAL A 29 10.48 -9.24 4.03
C VAL A 29 11.81 -9.61 4.68
N GLY A 30 12.71 -8.64 4.83
CA GLY A 30 13.79 -8.76 5.79
C GLY A 30 13.16 -9.11 7.14
N SER A 31 13.62 -10.19 7.77
CA SER A 31 13.03 -10.70 9.00
C SER A 31 12.85 -9.57 10.02
N GLN A 32 11.92 -9.74 10.96
CA GLN A 32 11.69 -8.76 12.03
C GLN A 32 12.99 -8.45 12.82
N ASP A 33 13.97 -9.37 12.81
CA ASP A 33 15.34 -9.22 13.36
C ASP A 33 16.37 -8.58 12.41
N ALA A 34 16.08 -8.47 11.11
CA ALA A 34 16.96 -7.90 10.10
C ALA A 34 16.96 -6.36 10.06
N PHE A 35 16.42 -5.69 11.09
CA PHE A 35 16.61 -4.25 11.26
C PHE A 35 18.09 -3.85 11.39
N ASN A 36 18.97 -4.81 11.70
CA ASN A 36 20.43 -4.61 11.85
C ASN A 36 21.28 -5.19 10.71
N THR A 37 20.70 -5.83 9.69
CA THR A 37 21.47 -6.37 8.55
C THR A 37 21.14 -5.60 7.28
N LEU A 38 22.19 -5.05 6.67
CA LEU A 38 22.24 -4.11 5.54
C LEU A 38 21.58 -4.55 4.21
N SER A 39 20.70 -5.56 4.19
CA SER A 39 19.84 -5.78 3.01
C SER A 39 18.53 -5.00 3.19
N GLU A 40 18.47 -3.78 2.68
CA GLU A 40 17.20 -3.10 2.50
C GLU A 40 16.27 -4.02 1.69
N SER A 41 15.20 -4.50 2.32
CA SER A 41 14.10 -5.20 1.63
C SER A 41 13.74 -4.45 0.36
N CYS A 42 13.74 -5.12 -0.79
CA CYS A 42 13.32 -4.54 -2.08
C CYS A 42 11.90 -3.99 -1.96
N LEU A 43 11.02 -4.65 -1.20
CA LEU A 43 9.68 -4.17 -0.91
C LEU A 43 9.70 -2.85 -0.12
N LYS A 44 10.55 -2.73 0.90
CA LYS A 44 10.72 -1.48 1.68
C LYS A 44 11.31 -0.36 0.82
N SER A 45 12.32 -0.65 0.00
CA SER A 45 12.93 0.32 -0.92
C SER A 45 11.89 0.83 -1.94
N THR A 46 11.09 -0.07 -2.51
CA THR A 46 9.99 0.26 -3.42
C THR A 46 8.96 1.16 -2.74
N PHE A 47 8.54 0.83 -1.52
CA PHE A 47 7.64 1.66 -0.74
C PHE A 47 8.20 3.07 -0.52
N MET A 48 9.46 3.20 -0.09
CA MET A 48 10.08 4.51 0.16
C MET A 48 10.17 5.35 -1.11
N ARG A 49 10.48 4.74 -2.26
CA ARG A 49 10.50 5.44 -3.55
C ARG A 49 9.13 5.98 -3.93
N ILE A 50 8.09 5.14 -3.88
CA ILE A 50 6.71 5.55 -4.21
C ILE A 50 6.23 6.64 -3.25
N HIS A 51 6.57 6.51 -1.96
CA HIS A 51 6.24 7.52 -0.97
C HIS A 51 6.94 8.86 -1.27
N ALA A 52 8.22 8.86 -1.65
CA ALA A 52 8.92 10.08 -2.07
C ALA A 52 8.32 10.69 -3.34
N ASP A 53 7.97 9.86 -4.32
CA ASP A 53 7.35 10.31 -5.57
C ASP A 53 5.99 10.99 -5.32
N LEU A 54 5.17 10.45 -4.41
CA LEU A 54 3.91 11.08 -4.01
C LEU A 54 4.15 12.45 -3.37
N TYR A 55 5.09 12.55 -2.44
CA TYR A 55 5.42 13.81 -1.74
C TYR A 55 5.94 14.90 -2.69
N ALA A 56 6.59 14.51 -3.79
CA ALA A 56 7.16 15.46 -4.75
C ALA A 56 6.14 15.97 -5.78
N ASN A 57 5.09 15.20 -6.09
CA ASN A 57 4.28 15.41 -7.30
C ASN A 57 2.77 15.63 -7.04
N VAL A 58 2.31 15.54 -5.79
CA VAL A 58 0.88 15.48 -5.48
C VAL A 58 0.47 16.54 -4.46
N GLU A 59 -0.69 17.17 -4.66
CA GLU A 59 -1.29 18.16 -3.75
C GLU A 59 -1.69 17.54 -2.39
N ASP A 60 -1.79 18.36 -1.34
CA ASP A 60 -1.90 17.91 0.06
C ASP A 60 -2.98 16.85 0.33
N TRP A 61 -4.16 16.94 -0.29
CA TRP A 61 -5.24 15.97 -0.09
C TRP A 61 -4.96 14.65 -0.82
N ASP A 62 -4.62 14.73 -2.09
CA ASP A 62 -4.29 13.57 -2.93
C ASP A 62 -3.04 12.86 -2.38
N LEU A 63 -2.11 13.62 -1.80
CA LEU A 63 -0.93 13.13 -1.11
C LEU A 63 -1.31 12.33 0.14
N GLN A 64 -2.19 12.85 0.98
CA GLN A 64 -2.63 12.15 2.19
C GLN A 64 -3.31 10.82 1.86
N VAL A 65 -4.23 10.81 0.89
CA VAL A 65 -4.94 9.60 0.46
C VAL A 65 -3.96 8.62 -0.20
N GLY A 66 -3.13 9.10 -1.12
CA GLY A 66 -2.13 8.29 -1.81
C GLY A 66 -1.11 7.65 -0.87
N ALA A 67 -0.62 8.41 0.12
CA ALA A 67 0.31 7.91 1.12
C ALA A 67 -0.33 6.85 2.04
N ALA A 68 -1.58 7.07 2.45
CA ALA A 68 -2.33 6.11 3.26
C ALA A 68 -2.57 4.79 2.51
N ILE A 69 -2.99 4.86 1.24
CA ILE A 69 -3.18 3.70 0.38
C ILE A 69 -1.84 2.98 0.14
N THR A 70 -0.77 3.72 -0.17
CA THR A 70 0.58 3.15 -0.36
C THR A 70 1.05 2.39 0.87
N LYS A 71 0.80 2.93 2.07
CA LYS A 71 1.10 2.26 3.34
C LYS A 71 0.26 0.99 3.54
N ALA A 72 -1.02 1.03 3.16
CA ALA A 72 -1.90 -0.14 3.24
C ALA A 72 -1.49 -1.25 2.27
N ILE A 73 -1.09 -0.91 1.04
CA ILE A 73 -0.53 -1.85 0.06
C ILE A 73 0.77 -2.47 0.59
N TYR A 74 1.68 -1.67 1.12
CA TYR A 74 2.90 -2.18 1.72
C TYR A 74 2.61 -3.18 2.85
N LYS A 75 1.68 -2.86 3.78
CA LYS A 75 1.27 -3.77 4.85
C LYS A 75 0.64 -5.06 4.31
N PHE A 76 -0.20 -4.97 3.27
CA PHE A 76 -0.74 -6.15 2.58
C PHE A 76 0.37 -7.05 2.02
N LEU A 77 1.35 -6.45 1.34
CA LEU A 77 2.47 -7.19 0.75
C LEU A 77 3.35 -7.81 1.83
N CYS A 78 3.63 -7.11 2.94
CA CYS A 78 4.33 -7.71 4.08
C CYS A 78 3.62 -8.95 4.62
N LEU A 79 2.28 -8.90 4.79
CA LEU A 79 1.49 -10.05 5.23
C LEU A 79 1.51 -11.21 4.23
N LYS A 80 1.54 -10.91 2.92
CA LYS A 80 1.66 -11.93 1.87
C LYS A 80 3.07 -12.50 1.72
N SER A 81 4.11 -11.75 2.08
CA SER A 81 5.50 -12.17 1.98
C SER A 81 5.87 -13.26 2.99
N ASP A 82 5.24 -13.29 4.16
CA ASP A 82 5.54 -14.29 5.20
C ASP A 82 5.42 -15.75 4.67
N PRO A 83 4.32 -16.11 3.98
CA PRO A 83 4.24 -17.42 3.32
C PRO A 83 4.92 -17.50 1.94
N ASN A 84 5.38 -16.40 1.33
CA ASN A 84 5.85 -16.35 -0.06
C ASN A 84 7.22 -15.68 -0.23
N PHE A 85 8.11 -15.80 0.77
CA PHE A 85 9.40 -15.13 0.77
C PHE A 85 10.23 -15.47 -0.48
N GLY A 86 10.82 -14.45 -1.10
CA GLY A 86 11.66 -14.56 -2.30
C GLY A 86 10.87 -14.74 -3.61
N THR A 87 9.54 -14.80 -3.57
CA THR A 87 8.74 -14.91 -4.79
C THR A 87 8.57 -13.58 -5.50
N LYS A 88 8.44 -13.64 -6.83
CA LYS A 88 8.05 -12.50 -7.66
C LYS A 88 6.59 -12.61 -8.00
N LEU A 89 5.79 -11.64 -7.57
CA LEU A 89 4.37 -11.57 -7.88
C LEU A 89 4.08 -10.41 -8.84
N SER A 90 3.05 -10.57 -9.66
CA SER A 90 2.52 -9.43 -10.41
C SER A 90 1.87 -8.43 -9.46
N ARG A 91 1.97 -7.13 -9.72
CA ARG A 91 1.24 -6.09 -8.97
C ARG A 91 -0.28 -6.31 -8.95
N HIS A 92 -0.82 -7.04 -9.92
CA HIS A 92 -2.24 -7.42 -9.94
C HIS A 92 -2.64 -8.41 -8.84
N CYS A 93 -1.68 -8.95 -8.07
CA CYS A 93 -1.98 -9.78 -6.90
C CYS A 93 -2.45 -8.97 -5.66
N VAL A 94 -2.38 -7.64 -5.73
CA VAL A 94 -2.82 -6.72 -4.68
C VAL A 94 -4.34 -6.61 -4.73
N ASP A 95 -5.00 -7.14 -3.70
CA ASP A 95 -6.46 -7.14 -3.61
C ASP A 95 -6.96 -5.80 -3.06
N LYS A 96 -7.77 -5.09 -3.85
CA LYS A 96 -8.36 -3.79 -3.49
C LYS A 96 -9.16 -3.85 -2.19
N LYS A 97 -9.97 -4.89 -1.99
CA LYS A 97 -10.81 -5.05 -0.80
C LYS A 97 -9.97 -5.35 0.43
N ALA A 98 -8.91 -6.16 0.29
CA ALA A 98 -7.97 -6.42 1.36
C ALA A 98 -7.22 -5.14 1.78
N VAL A 99 -6.77 -4.33 0.81
CA VAL A 99 -6.12 -3.05 1.09
C VAL A 99 -7.09 -2.05 1.75
N MET A 100 -8.34 -1.99 1.29
CA MET A 100 -9.39 -1.20 1.94
C MET A 100 -9.62 -1.63 3.40
N ASN A 101 -9.73 -2.94 3.65
CA ASN A 101 -9.86 -3.50 5.00
C ASN A 101 -8.67 -3.16 5.91
N ILE A 102 -7.45 -3.08 5.34
CA ILE A 102 -6.27 -2.64 6.10
C ILE A 102 -6.35 -1.15 6.42
N MET A 103 -6.83 -0.33 5.48
CA MET A 103 -6.97 1.09 5.66
C MET A 103 -8.03 1.44 6.72
N ASP A 104 -9.12 0.67 6.80
CA ASP A 104 -10.14 0.78 7.87
C ASP A 104 -9.58 0.50 9.29
N GLN A 105 -8.39 -0.13 9.40
CA GLN A 105 -7.71 -0.30 10.69
C GLN A 105 -6.92 0.95 11.11
N TYR A 106 -6.74 1.93 10.23
CA TYR A 106 -6.01 3.15 10.55
C TYR A 106 -6.93 4.12 11.28
N PRO A 107 -6.57 4.59 12.49
CA PRO A 107 -7.46 5.46 13.29
C PRO A 107 -7.73 6.82 12.63
N ALA A 108 -6.89 7.22 11.68
CA ALA A 108 -7.04 8.46 10.92
C ALA A 108 -7.94 8.32 9.68
N TRP A 109 -8.36 7.11 9.30
CA TRP A 109 -9.05 6.85 8.04
C TRP A 109 -10.29 5.97 8.22
N SER A 110 -11.31 6.20 7.39
CA SER A 110 -12.46 5.32 7.27
C SER A 110 -12.97 5.33 5.83
N VAL A 111 -13.16 4.16 5.25
CA VAL A 111 -13.73 4.01 3.90
C VAL A 111 -15.22 3.70 4.01
N VAL A 112 -16.06 4.59 3.49
CA VAL A 112 -17.51 4.36 3.45
C VAL A 112 -17.83 3.44 2.28
N ARG A 113 -18.23 2.22 2.62
CA ARG A 113 -18.63 1.18 1.67
C ARG A 113 -20.00 1.49 1.12
N GLU A 114 -20.14 1.42 -0.21
CA GLU A 114 -21.46 1.48 -0.81
C GLU A 114 -22.20 0.21 -0.41
N LYS A 115 -23.42 0.35 0.11
CA LYS A 115 -24.24 -0.82 0.44
C LYS A 115 -24.45 -1.60 -0.86
N ALA A 116 -24.03 -2.86 -0.89
CA ALA A 116 -24.46 -3.78 -1.92
C ALA A 116 -25.99 -3.89 -1.81
N TYR A 117 -26.69 -3.25 -2.75
CA TYR A 117 -28.13 -3.38 -2.93
C TYR A 117 -28.47 -4.70 -3.62
#